data_AF-A0A968TNR5-F1
#
_entry.id   AF-A0A968TNR5-F1
#
_cell.length_a   1.000
_cell.length_b   1.000
_cell.length_c   1.000
_cell.angle_alpha   90.00
_cell.angle_beta   90.00
_cell.angle_gamma   90.00
#
_symmetry.space_group_name_H-M   'P 1'
#
loop_
_entity.id
_entity.type
_entity.pdbx_description
1 polymer ?
#
loop_
_entity_poly.entity_id
_entity_poly.type
_entity_poly.pdbx_seq_one_letter_code
_entity_poly.pdbx_strand_id
1 'polypeptide(L)'
;MARSSTVHFENRISEQSPAFLAEHQVSGQVIFPIAAFVEMAIAAGRDRVPTGAISLSDFKIQQPIVLSTNETPVQLVRTDDRVEIFSQKDGWNRHAIGTLNATDDRPDSIDLAAIRANCPRSIDPAIYYQEARSIGFDYGASFQMLRQIWQGDGQAIGEIHLSESSPYHFHPIALDAALQVVGAALPDADATYLPVGFDRFTLHRPPIDRLWSVVKLRTVSDRVIADLQICTETGERIATLDGLHLQKTNQQSNWQDWLYEVEWRSIDLPPQSEPTPLLIFGDRQGFGQAFAQATGGMLVDAPQRDRPLDPPLVGDFEDWLGSPSIGGGLGGSPSQIGANRLPVELGCGDRSGRLREFAASGAGGTFGLDAGDRDAGSRVDRG
;
A
#
# COMPACT_ATOMS: atom_id res chain seq x y z
N MET A 1 3.18 6.64 30.24
CA MET A 1 2.62 6.17 28.96
C MET A 1 1.87 7.33 28.33
N ALA A 2 2.39 7.92 27.26
CA ALA A 2 1.64 8.91 26.50
C ALA A 2 0.45 8.19 25.83
N ARG A 3 -0.77 8.69 26.00
CA ARG A 3 -1.93 8.16 25.28
C ARG A 3 -1.70 8.41 23.78
N SER A 4 -1.85 7.37 22.97
CA SER A 4 -1.92 7.50 21.51
C SER A 4 -2.96 8.57 21.17
N SER A 5 -2.56 9.53 20.34
CA SER A 5 -3.38 10.68 19.97
C SER A 5 -4.14 10.37 18.69
N THR A 6 -5.44 10.12 18.80
CA THR A 6 -6.31 9.91 17.64
C THR A 6 -7.10 11.19 17.35
N VAL A 7 -7.09 11.61 16.09
CA VAL A 7 -7.85 12.76 15.58
C VAL A 7 -8.68 12.31 14.39
N HIS A 8 -9.93 12.76 14.34
CA HIS A 8 -10.87 12.48 13.26
C HIS A 8 -11.14 13.79 12.51
N PHE A 9 -11.01 13.74 11.20
CA PHE A 9 -11.42 14.81 10.28
C PHE A 9 -12.57 14.29 9.45
N GLU A 10 -13.63 15.08 9.29
CA GLU A 10 -14.80 14.70 8.52
C GLU A 10 -15.15 15.78 7.51
N ASN A 11 -15.55 15.34 6.33
CA ASN A 11 -16.11 16.21 5.31
C ASN A 11 -17.17 15.45 4.50
N ARG A 12 -17.91 16.15 3.65
CA ARG A 12 -18.86 15.57 2.71
C ARG A 12 -18.40 15.94 1.30
N ILE A 13 -18.28 14.94 0.43
CA ILE A 13 -17.86 15.14 -0.96
C ILE A 13 -18.89 14.55 -1.91
N SER A 14 -19.01 15.15 -3.08
CA SER A 14 -19.80 14.63 -4.21
C SER A 14 -19.02 14.86 -5.49
N GLU A 15 -19.53 14.40 -6.62
CA GLU A 15 -18.93 14.76 -7.91
C GLU A 15 -18.89 16.29 -8.14
N GLN A 16 -19.77 17.06 -7.48
CA GLN A 16 -19.86 18.52 -7.63
C GLN A 16 -19.23 19.28 -6.45
N SER A 17 -18.68 18.59 -5.45
CA SER A 17 -18.15 19.22 -4.24
C SER A 17 -16.91 18.49 -3.72
N PRO A 18 -15.70 19.04 -3.92
CA PRO A 18 -15.39 20.21 -4.76
C PRO A 18 -15.72 20.02 -6.25
N ALA A 19 -16.07 21.10 -6.95
CA ALA A 19 -16.58 21.06 -8.32
C ALA A 19 -15.64 20.40 -9.34
N PHE A 20 -14.32 20.46 -9.11
CA PHE A 20 -13.36 19.82 -10.00
C PHE A 20 -13.46 18.29 -9.99
N LEU A 21 -14.03 17.66 -8.95
CA LEU A 21 -14.06 16.19 -8.87
C LEU A 21 -14.80 15.55 -10.04
N ALA A 22 -15.86 16.19 -10.57
CA ALA A 22 -16.60 15.72 -11.75
C ALA A 22 -15.73 15.56 -13.00
N GLU A 23 -14.56 16.20 -13.04
CA GLU A 23 -13.64 16.21 -14.17
C GLU A 23 -12.56 15.12 -14.09
N HIS A 24 -12.53 14.31 -13.04
CA HIS A 24 -11.68 13.14 -12.95
C HIS A 24 -12.51 11.87 -13.16
N GLN A 25 -12.62 11.43 -14.41
CA GLN A 25 -13.40 10.26 -14.77
C GLN A 25 -12.55 9.10 -15.27
N VAL A 26 -12.89 7.90 -14.84
CA VAL A 26 -12.28 6.64 -15.29
C VAL A 26 -13.40 5.69 -15.72
N SER A 27 -13.37 5.25 -16.98
CA SER A 27 -14.36 4.36 -17.59
C SER A 27 -15.81 4.86 -17.39
N GLY A 28 -16.02 6.17 -17.57
CA GLY A 28 -17.32 6.82 -17.45
C GLY A 28 -17.81 7.05 -16.01
N GLN A 29 -16.97 6.82 -15.00
CA GLN A 29 -17.31 7.07 -13.59
C GLN A 29 -16.48 8.18 -12.99
N VAL A 30 -17.07 9.01 -12.14
CA VAL A 30 -16.33 10.01 -11.36
C VAL A 30 -15.60 9.31 -10.22
N ILE A 31 -14.28 9.22 -10.33
CA ILE A 31 -13.42 8.53 -9.36
C ILE A 31 -12.66 9.58 -8.54
N PHE A 32 -12.65 9.44 -7.22
CA PHE A 32 -11.84 10.30 -6.37
C PHE A 32 -10.33 10.06 -6.64
N PRO A 33 -9.57 11.08 -7.07
CA PRO A 33 -8.20 10.90 -7.54
C PRO A 33 -7.24 10.57 -6.39
N ILE A 34 -6.20 9.78 -6.68
CA ILE A 34 -5.11 9.50 -5.72
C ILE A 34 -4.49 10.79 -5.18
N ALA A 35 -4.34 11.80 -6.03
CA ALA A 35 -3.83 13.11 -5.64
C ALA A 35 -4.66 13.78 -4.54
N ALA A 36 -5.98 13.59 -4.53
CA ALA A 36 -6.84 14.12 -3.47
C ALA A 36 -6.70 13.34 -2.16
N PHE A 37 -6.51 12.02 -2.22
CA PHE A 37 -6.16 11.24 -1.02
C PHE A 37 -4.82 11.70 -0.41
N VAL A 38 -3.82 11.96 -1.25
CA VAL A 38 -2.52 12.48 -0.81
C VAL A 38 -2.68 13.83 -0.14
N GLU A 39 -3.37 14.79 -0.77
CA GLU A 39 -3.61 16.10 -0.17
C GLU A 39 -4.36 16.01 1.17
N MET A 40 -5.38 15.14 1.29
CA MET A 40 -6.07 14.93 2.57
C MET A 40 -5.11 14.47 3.68
N ALA A 41 -4.24 13.50 3.38
CA ALA A 41 -3.26 13.00 4.32
C ALA A 41 -2.21 14.06 4.67
N ILE A 42 -1.68 14.79 3.70
CA ILE A 42 -0.72 15.88 3.93
C ILE A 42 -1.35 16.99 4.77
N ALA A 43 -2.57 17.43 4.46
CA ALA A 43 -3.30 18.43 5.23
C ALA A 43 -3.51 17.97 6.67
N ALA A 44 -3.90 16.70 6.88
CA ALA A 44 -4.00 16.13 8.22
C ALA A 44 -2.66 16.05 8.94
N GLY A 45 -1.51 16.00 8.26
CA GLY A 45 -0.20 16.00 8.90
C GLY A 45 0.29 17.37 9.36
N ARG A 46 -0.26 18.45 8.78
CA ARG A 46 0.26 19.81 8.96
C ARG A 46 0.03 20.39 10.35
N ASP A 47 -0.90 19.85 11.13
CA ASP A 47 -1.02 20.20 12.56
C ASP A 47 0.23 19.79 13.37
N ARG A 48 0.91 18.69 12.99
CA ARG A 48 2.09 18.16 13.69
C ARG A 48 3.40 18.62 13.07
N VAL A 49 3.37 18.93 11.77
CA VAL A 49 4.52 19.43 11.00
C VAL A 49 4.14 20.75 10.33
N PRO A 50 4.00 21.85 11.11
CA PRO A 50 3.50 23.12 10.58
C PRO A 50 4.45 23.73 9.53
N THR A 51 5.74 23.42 9.64
CA THR A 51 6.79 23.89 8.75
C THR A 51 7.68 22.73 8.32
N GLY A 52 8.37 22.90 7.18
CA GLY A 52 9.28 21.90 6.64
C GLY A 52 8.62 20.84 5.76
N ALA A 53 9.44 19.87 5.37
CA ALA A 53 9.05 18.79 4.50
C ALA A 53 8.24 17.74 5.27
N ILE A 54 7.24 17.19 4.60
CA ILE A 54 6.36 16.16 5.14
C ILE A 54 6.27 15.04 4.13
N SER A 55 6.36 13.80 4.62
CA SER A 55 6.24 12.62 3.78
C SER A 55 5.07 11.74 4.20
N LEU A 56 4.50 11.08 3.21
CA LEU A 56 3.49 10.05 3.34
C LEU A 56 4.10 8.78 2.77
N SER A 57 4.24 7.74 3.58
CA SER A 57 4.91 6.49 3.21
C SER A 57 3.96 5.31 3.33
N ASP A 58 4.31 4.21 2.65
CA ASP A 58 3.55 2.95 2.62
C ASP A 58 2.07 3.18 2.26
N PHE A 59 1.81 4.12 1.34
CA PHE A 59 0.46 4.53 1.02
C PHE A 59 -0.20 3.52 0.08
N LYS A 60 -1.35 2.99 0.47
CA LYS A 60 -2.08 1.97 -0.28
C LYS A 60 -3.51 2.41 -0.48
N ILE A 61 -3.98 2.32 -1.72
CA ILE A 61 -5.40 2.42 -2.05
C ILE A 61 -5.95 1.00 -2.08
N GLN A 62 -6.89 0.72 -1.19
CA GLN A 62 -7.55 -0.58 -1.08
C GLN A 62 -8.78 -0.67 -1.99
N GLN A 63 -9.50 0.43 -2.14
CA GLN A 63 -10.69 0.53 -2.99
C GLN A 63 -10.93 2.01 -3.37
N PRO A 64 -11.51 2.31 -4.54
CA PRO A 64 -11.70 3.69 -4.97
C PRO A 64 -12.90 4.30 -4.22
N ILE A 65 -12.99 5.62 -4.22
CA ILE A 65 -14.25 6.28 -3.89
C ILE A 65 -14.89 6.64 -5.23
N VAL A 66 -15.99 5.96 -5.57
CA VAL A 66 -16.82 6.33 -6.72
C VAL A 66 -17.81 7.38 -6.25
N LEU A 67 -17.76 8.55 -6.87
CA LEU A 67 -18.59 9.69 -6.52
C LEU A 67 -19.89 9.67 -7.31
N SER A 68 -20.91 10.26 -6.72
CA SER A 68 -22.20 10.51 -7.35
C SER A 68 -22.63 11.94 -7.07
N THR A 69 -23.79 12.34 -7.59
CA THR A 69 -24.43 13.61 -7.25
C THR A 69 -24.72 13.75 -5.76
N ASN A 70 -24.95 12.64 -5.05
CA ASN A 70 -25.21 12.65 -3.62
C ASN A 70 -23.91 12.80 -2.83
N GLU A 71 -23.94 13.67 -1.82
CA GLU A 71 -22.83 13.82 -0.90
C GLU A 71 -22.59 12.55 -0.09
N THR A 72 -21.33 12.11 -0.09
CA THR A 72 -20.82 10.97 0.66
C THR A 72 -19.98 11.50 1.83
N PRO A 73 -20.28 11.14 3.09
CA PRO A 73 -19.38 11.41 4.21
C PRO A 73 -18.03 10.74 3.98
N VAL A 74 -16.96 11.48 4.20
CA VAL A 74 -15.58 10.99 4.16
C VAL A 74 -14.91 11.36 5.47
N GLN A 75 -14.21 10.39 6.05
CA GLN A 75 -13.49 10.56 7.30
C GLN A 75 -12.03 10.19 7.12
N LEU A 76 -11.13 11.05 7.60
CA LEU A 76 -9.73 10.71 7.81
C LEU A 76 -9.50 10.51 9.30
N VAL A 77 -8.97 9.35 9.67
CA VAL A 77 -8.55 9.02 11.02
C VAL A 77 -7.03 9.04 11.07
N ARG A 78 -6.46 9.91 11.90
CA ARG A 78 -5.03 9.97 12.17
C ARG A 78 -4.77 9.47 13.59
N THR A 79 -4.08 8.36 13.74
CA THR A 79 -3.64 7.81 15.02
C THR A 79 -2.12 7.86 15.07
N ASP A 80 -1.59 8.81 15.84
CA ASP A 80 -0.18 9.18 15.85
C ASP A 80 0.35 9.57 14.45
N ASP A 81 1.10 8.70 13.78
CA ASP A 81 1.63 8.86 12.41
C ASP A 81 0.77 8.17 11.34
N ARG A 82 -0.01 7.16 11.72
CA ARG A 82 -0.85 6.40 10.80
C ARG A 82 -2.08 7.21 10.37
N VAL A 83 -2.38 7.21 9.07
CA VAL A 83 -3.59 7.77 8.49
C VAL A 83 -4.42 6.70 7.80
N GLU A 84 -5.73 6.76 7.99
CA GLU A 84 -6.71 5.91 7.33
C GLU A 84 -7.86 6.76 6.80
N ILE A 85 -8.26 6.55 5.55
CA ILE A 85 -9.32 7.32 4.90
C ILE A 85 -10.49 6.41 4.60
N PHE A 86 -11.67 6.84 5.02
CA PHE A 86 -12.93 6.10 4.92
C PHE A 86 -14.01 6.92 4.22
N SER A 87 -14.97 6.25 3.59
CA SER A 87 -16.23 6.88 3.17
C SER A 87 -17.43 6.08 3.66
N GLN A 88 -18.56 6.74 3.85
CA GLN A 88 -19.78 6.12 4.36
C GLN A 88 -20.82 5.95 3.24
N LYS A 89 -21.10 4.70 2.88
CA LYS A 89 -22.20 4.33 1.97
C LYS A 89 -23.18 3.39 2.67
N ASP A 90 -22.82 2.11 2.78
CA ASP A 90 -23.56 1.06 3.52
C ASP A 90 -22.85 0.68 4.84
N GLY A 91 -22.13 1.64 5.40
CA GLY A 91 -21.12 1.45 6.44
C GLY A 91 -19.85 2.23 6.12
N TRP A 92 -18.92 2.29 7.07
CA TRP A 92 -17.62 2.90 6.87
C TRP A 92 -16.70 1.94 6.13
N ASN A 93 -16.33 2.31 4.91
CA ASN A 93 -15.44 1.56 4.04
C ASN A 93 -14.07 2.23 4.03
N ARG A 94 -12.99 1.49 4.32
CA ARG A 94 -11.64 2.03 4.25
C ARG A 94 -11.16 2.03 2.81
N HIS A 95 -10.73 3.17 2.32
CA HIS A 95 -10.24 3.37 0.96
C HIS A 95 -8.73 3.44 0.90
N ALA A 96 -8.10 4.06 1.90
CA ALA A 96 -6.66 4.24 1.89
C ALA A 96 -6.04 4.17 3.28
N ILE A 97 -4.77 3.81 3.32
CA ILE A 97 -3.94 3.78 4.52
C ILE A 97 -2.51 4.24 4.18
N GLY A 98 -1.85 4.92 5.10
CA GLY A 98 -0.43 5.24 5.01
C GLY A 98 0.13 5.79 6.33
N THR A 99 1.39 6.22 6.29
CA THR A 99 2.13 6.72 7.45
C THR A 99 2.72 8.10 7.16
N LEU A 100 2.36 9.10 7.97
CA LEU A 100 2.88 10.45 7.88
C LEU A 100 4.16 10.60 8.70
N ASN A 101 5.18 11.23 8.11
CA ASN A 101 6.42 11.53 8.80
C ASN A 101 6.83 12.98 8.56
N ALA A 102 7.35 13.63 9.59
CA ALA A 102 8.19 14.81 9.39
C ALA A 102 9.51 14.35 8.78
N THR A 103 10.06 15.14 7.87
CA THR A 103 11.39 14.88 7.33
C THR A 103 12.16 16.18 7.16
N ASP A 104 13.46 16.11 7.44
CA ASP A 104 14.42 17.18 7.16
C ASP A 104 15.09 16.98 5.80
N ASP A 105 14.56 16.09 4.96
CA ASP A 105 15.06 15.84 3.62
C ASP A 105 15.09 17.16 2.82
N ARG A 106 16.28 17.46 2.30
CA ARG A 106 16.55 18.63 1.48
C ARG A 106 17.05 18.12 0.14
N PRO A 107 16.14 17.82 -0.79
CA PRO A 107 16.52 17.25 -2.06
C PRO A 107 17.42 18.21 -2.85
N ASP A 108 18.58 17.71 -3.30
CA ASP A 108 19.39 18.35 -4.35
C ASP A 108 18.56 18.66 -5.59
N SER A 109 18.92 19.71 -6.33
CA SER A 109 18.30 19.98 -7.63
C SER A 109 18.65 18.92 -8.66
N ILE A 110 17.79 18.77 -9.66
CA ILE A 110 18.04 17.90 -10.82
C ILE A 110 18.49 18.71 -12.03
N ASP A 111 19.31 18.09 -12.89
CA ASP A 111 19.62 18.65 -14.20
C ASP A 111 18.49 18.34 -15.18
N LEU A 112 17.48 19.22 -15.18
CA LEU A 112 16.31 19.09 -16.03
C LEU A 112 16.67 19.09 -17.53
N ALA A 113 17.70 19.83 -17.94
CA ALA A 113 18.14 19.89 -19.33
C ALA A 113 18.77 18.57 -19.79
N ALA A 114 19.62 17.97 -18.97
CA ALA A 114 20.19 16.65 -19.26
C ALA A 114 19.10 15.56 -19.33
N ILE A 115 18.14 15.60 -18.41
CA ILE A 115 17.00 14.67 -18.41
C ILE A 115 16.14 14.88 -19.68
N ARG A 116 15.87 16.13 -20.06
CA ARG A 116 15.13 16.49 -21.27
C ARG A 116 15.80 15.98 -22.54
N ALA A 117 17.13 16.00 -22.61
CA ALA A 117 17.88 15.45 -23.73
C ALA A 117 17.67 13.94 -23.93
N ASN A 118 17.35 13.20 -22.88
CA ASN A 118 17.04 11.77 -22.94
C ASN A 118 15.59 11.45 -23.36
N CYS A 119 14.75 12.47 -23.54
CA CYS A 119 13.35 12.34 -23.95
C CYS A 119 13.11 12.96 -25.34
N PRO A 120 13.67 12.42 -26.44
CA PRO A 120 13.70 13.11 -27.73
C PRO A 120 12.32 13.28 -28.39
N ARG A 121 11.34 12.43 -28.07
CA ARG A 121 10.02 12.46 -28.71
C ARG A 121 9.12 13.47 -28.03
N SER A 122 8.61 14.45 -28.78
CA SER A 122 7.56 15.35 -28.29
C SER A 122 6.19 14.70 -28.52
N ILE A 123 5.31 14.82 -27.53
CA ILE A 123 3.92 14.40 -27.59
C ILE A 123 3.06 15.66 -27.45
N ASP A 124 2.09 15.82 -28.35
CA ASP A 124 1.10 16.89 -28.26
C ASP A 124 0.12 16.57 -27.11
N PRO A 125 -0.09 17.47 -26.13
CA PRO A 125 -1.02 17.22 -25.04
C PRO A 125 -2.45 16.90 -25.48
N ALA A 126 -2.95 17.48 -26.57
CA ALA A 126 -4.29 17.20 -27.07
C ALA A 126 -4.39 15.76 -27.59
N ILE A 127 -3.35 15.27 -28.28
CA ILE A 127 -3.25 13.87 -28.70
C ILE A 127 -3.16 12.97 -27.47
N TYR A 128 -2.32 13.34 -26.50
CA TYR A 128 -2.17 12.59 -25.25
C TYR A 128 -3.51 12.40 -24.51
N TYR A 129 -4.28 13.47 -24.34
CA TYR A 129 -5.59 13.39 -23.69
C TYR A 129 -6.64 12.65 -24.53
N GLN A 130 -6.55 12.70 -25.86
CA GLN A 130 -7.39 11.88 -26.74
C GLN A 130 -7.08 10.38 -26.60
N GLU A 131 -5.81 10.01 -26.54
CA GLU A 131 -5.35 8.63 -26.31
C GLU A 131 -5.75 8.16 -24.91
N ALA A 132 -5.56 8.98 -23.87
CA ALA A 132 -5.99 8.69 -22.51
C ALA A 132 -7.50 8.38 -22.43
N ARG A 133 -8.34 9.16 -23.12
CA ARG A 133 -9.78 8.90 -23.24
C ARG A 133 -10.08 7.55 -23.90
N SER A 134 -9.30 7.16 -24.92
CA SER A 134 -9.51 5.87 -25.62
C SER A 134 -9.26 4.64 -24.73
N ILE A 135 -8.44 4.79 -23.69
CA ILE A 135 -8.18 3.76 -22.67
C ILE A 135 -8.95 4.01 -21.36
N GLY A 136 -9.98 4.86 -21.41
CA GLY A 136 -10.93 5.08 -20.32
C GLY A 136 -10.57 6.19 -19.34
N PHE A 137 -9.54 7.02 -19.55
CA PHE A 137 -9.29 8.20 -18.72
C PHE A 137 -9.92 9.45 -19.35
N ASP A 138 -11.07 9.85 -18.81
CA ASP A 138 -11.87 10.99 -19.26
C ASP A 138 -11.58 12.23 -18.41
N TYR A 139 -10.41 12.86 -18.62
CA TYR A 139 -10.05 14.10 -17.95
C TYR A 139 -10.84 15.29 -18.50
N GLY A 140 -11.52 16.03 -17.62
CA GLY A 140 -12.12 17.32 -17.94
C GLY A 140 -11.08 18.44 -18.09
N ALA A 141 -11.52 19.61 -18.55
CA ALA A 141 -10.65 20.71 -18.94
C ALA A 141 -9.70 21.19 -17.84
N SER A 142 -10.13 21.17 -16.57
CA SER A 142 -9.30 21.52 -15.42
C SER A 142 -8.19 20.50 -15.17
N PHE A 143 -8.41 19.21 -15.42
CA PHE A 143 -7.40 18.15 -15.29
C PHE A 143 -6.42 18.09 -16.47
N GLN A 144 -6.69 18.84 -17.54
CA GLN A 144 -5.84 18.91 -18.72
C GLN A 144 -4.75 20.01 -18.61
N MET A 145 -3.92 19.93 -17.56
CA MET A 145 -2.91 20.96 -17.25
C MET A 145 -1.57 20.80 -17.99
N LEU A 146 -1.35 19.70 -18.71
CA LEU A 146 -0.11 19.46 -19.42
C LEU A 146 0.04 20.40 -20.63
N ARG A 147 1.17 21.10 -20.70
CA ARG A 147 1.49 22.06 -21.77
C ARG A 147 2.44 21.49 -22.82
N GLN A 148 3.41 20.70 -22.38
CA GLN A 148 4.24 19.92 -23.29
C GLN A 148 4.62 18.61 -22.61
N ILE A 149 4.77 17.57 -23.41
CA ILE A 149 5.12 16.24 -22.95
C ILE A 149 6.25 15.73 -23.82
N TRP A 150 7.24 15.10 -23.19
CA TRP A 150 8.35 14.49 -23.87
C TRP A 150 8.61 13.09 -23.36
N GLN A 151 8.86 12.18 -24.28
CA GLN A 151 9.03 10.76 -24.02
C GLN A 151 10.44 10.32 -24.41
N GLY A 152 11.03 9.50 -23.55
CA GLY A 152 12.24 8.72 -23.75
C GLY A 152 12.00 7.24 -23.45
N ASP A 153 13.07 6.47 -23.36
CA ASP A 153 12.98 5.05 -23.02
C ASP A 153 12.72 4.86 -21.51
N GLY A 154 11.52 4.40 -21.17
CA GLY A 154 11.08 4.25 -19.77
C GLY A 154 11.10 5.55 -18.97
N GLN A 155 11.05 6.70 -19.66
CA GLN A 155 11.15 8.02 -19.05
C GLN A 155 10.20 9.01 -19.75
N ALA A 156 9.61 9.92 -18.98
CA ALA A 156 8.85 11.03 -19.55
C ALA A 156 9.04 12.31 -18.74
N ILE A 157 8.80 13.44 -19.40
CA ILE A 157 8.81 14.76 -18.78
C ILE A 157 7.55 15.49 -19.23
N GLY A 158 6.85 16.13 -18.30
CA GLY A 158 5.71 16.97 -18.60
C GLY A 158 5.83 18.34 -17.94
N GLU A 159 5.50 19.38 -18.69
CA GLU A 159 5.36 20.73 -18.18
C GLU A 159 3.91 21.00 -17.77
N ILE A 160 3.69 21.52 -16.58
CA ILE A 160 2.38 21.73 -15.95
C ILE A 160 2.25 23.19 -15.54
N HIS A 161 1.14 23.82 -15.92
CA HIS A 161 0.83 25.20 -15.54
C HIS A 161 -0.37 25.23 -14.60
N LEU A 162 -0.20 25.83 -13.44
CA LEU A 162 -1.27 26.11 -12.49
C LEU A 162 -1.81 27.51 -12.79
N SER A 163 -3.12 27.66 -12.77
CA SER A 163 -3.78 28.93 -13.10
C SER A 163 -3.97 29.85 -11.90
N GLU A 164 -3.95 29.35 -10.66
CA GLU A 164 -4.28 30.15 -9.46
C GLU A 164 -3.61 29.64 -8.19
N SER A 165 -3.50 30.53 -7.19
CA SER A 165 -3.13 30.14 -5.82
C SER A 165 -4.25 29.31 -5.19
N SER A 166 -3.85 28.32 -4.39
CA SER A 166 -4.76 27.30 -3.88
C SER A 166 -4.72 27.23 -2.35
N PRO A 167 -5.84 26.96 -1.67
CA PRO A 167 -5.83 26.65 -0.23
C PRO A 167 -5.24 25.27 0.08
N TYR A 168 -4.99 24.44 -0.93
CA TYR A 168 -4.37 23.13 -0.78
C TYR A 168 -2.86 23.26 -0.58
N HIS A 169 -2.26 22.32 0.15
CA HIS A 169 -0.81 22.23 0.28
C HIS A 169 -0.18 21.82 -1.04
N PHE A 170 -0.84 20.92 -1.76
CA PHE A 170 -0.65 20.66 -3.17
C PHE A 170 -2.01 20.44 -3.81
N HIS A 171 -2.44 21.36 -4.69
CA HIS A 171 -3.73 21.24 -5.36
C HIS A 171 -3.89 19.85 -6.03
N PRO A 172 -4.97 19.09 -5.73
CA PRO A 172 -5.15 17.74 -6.27
C PRO A 172 -5.03 17.65 -7.79
N ILE A 173 -5.62 18.58 -8.53
CA ILE A 173 -5.51 18.67 -10.00
C ILE A 173 -4.04 18.80 -10.45
N ALA A 174 -3.23 19.63 -9.80
CA ALA A 174 -1.84 19.84 -10.18
C ALA A 174 -0.96 18.63 -9.86
N LEU A 175 -1.20 17.98 -8.71
CA LEU A 175 -0.52 16.73 -8.37
C LEU A 175 -0.96 15.59 -9.29
N ASP A 176 -2.24 15.53 -9.66
CA ASP A 176 -2.75 14.55 -10.63
C ASP A 176 -2.13 14.76 -12.01
N ALA A 177 -2.04 16.00 -12.49
CA ALA A 177 -1.35 16.32 -13.74
C ALA A 177 0.12 15.86 -13.72
N ALA A 178 0.80 15.92 -12.58
CA ALA A 178 2.15 15.37 -12.44
C ALA A 178 2.17 13.85 -12.54
N LEU A 179 1.18 13.16 -11.98
CA LEU A 179 1.00 11.71 -12.10
C LEU A 179 0.62 11.29 -13.53
N GLN A 180 -0.18 12.10 -14.24
CA GLN A 180 -0.58 11.83 -15.62
C GLN A 180 0.64 11.66 -16.53
N VAL A 181 1.75 12.37 -16.30
CA VAL A 181 2.99 12.22 -17.10
C VAL A 181 3.50 10.78 -17.16
N VAL A 182 3.18 9.96 -16.15
CA VAL A 182 3.54 8.55 -16.13
C VAL A 182 2.98 7.80 -17.33
N GLY A 183 1.78 8.14 -17.79
CA GLY A 183 1.16 7.54 -18.97
C GLY A 183 2.03 7.64 -20.22
N ALA A 184 2.76 8.75 -20.38
CA ALA A 184 3.69 8.94 -21.49
C ALA A 184 4.97 8.09 -21.39
N ALA A 185 5.31 7.56 -20.21
CA ALA A 185 6.47 6.67 -20.03
C ALA A 185 6.11 5.19 -20.18
N LEU A 186 4.82 4.83 -20.13
CA LEU A 186 4.36 3.44 -20.13
C LEU A 186 4.64 2.72 -21.46
N PRO A 187 4.91 1.41 -21.43
CA PRO A 187 5.30 0.63 -22.61
C PRO A 187 4.12 0.28 -23.54
N ASP A 188 2.92 0.19 -22.99
CA ASP A 188 1.71 -0.32 -23.65
C ASP A 188 0.66 0.79 -23.60
N ALA A 189 0.51 1.48 -24.73
CA ALA A 189 -0.39 2.62 -24.86
C ALA A 189 -1.87 2.21 -24.88
N ASP A 190 -2.18 0.94 -25.15
CA ASP A 190 -3.55 0.44 -25.28
C ASP A 190 -4.11 -0.09 -23.95
N ALA A 191 -3.25 -0.22 -22.93
CA ALA A 191 -3.64 -0.72 -21.62
C ALA A 191 -3.89 0.39 -20.61
N THR A 192 -4.92 0.19 -19.79
CA THR A 192 -5.23 1.07 -18.67
C THR A 192 -4.38 0.66 -17.46
N TYR A 193 -3.70 1.62 -16.84
CA TYR A 193 -2.89 1.42 -15.64
C TYR A 193 -3.39 2.31 -14.51
N LEU A 194 -3.77 1.72 -13.38
CA LEU A 194 -4.33 2.46 -12.25
C LEU A 194 -3.34 2.57 -11.09
N PRO A 195 -3.15 3.76 -10.51
CA PRO A 195 -2.40 3.92 -9.26
C PRO A 195 -3.08 3.17 -8.11
N VAL A 196 -2.38 2.23 -7.49
CA VAL A 196 -2.86 1.46 -6.33
C VAL A 196 -2.13 1.79 -5.03
N GLY A 197 -1.13 2.67 -5.09
CA GLY A 197 -0.34 3.10 -3.94
C GLY A 197 1.05 3.56 -4.33
N PHE A 198 1.86 3.90 -3.33
CA PHE A 198 3.26 4.26 -3.52
C PHE A 198 4.09 4.00 -2.26
N ASP A 199 5.40 3.87 -2.43
CA ASP A 199 6.32 3.68 -1.29
C ASP A 199 6.43 4.95 -0.46
N ARG A 200 6.65 6.10 -1.12
CA ARG A 200 6.75 7.39 -0.42
C ARG A 200 6.45 8.58 -1.32
N PHE A 201 5.64 9.50 -0.84
CA PHE A 201 5.50 10.84 -1.37
C PHE A 201 6.06 11.84 -0.37
N THR A 202 6.91 12.76 -0.79
CA THR A 202 7.43 13.85 0.06
C THR A 202 7.12 15.18 -0.58
N LEU A 203 6.44 16.06 0.17
CA LEU A 203 6.24 17.45 -0.19
C LEU A 203 7.31 18.29 0.52
N HIS A 204 8.27 18.78 -0.26
CA HIS A 204 9.43 19.53 0.27
C HIS A 204 9.11 21.00 0.48
N ARG A 205 8.30 21.58 -0.42
CA ARG A 205 7.89 22.98 -0.40
C ARG A 205 6.57 23.17 -1.14
N PRO A 206 5.85 24.27 -0.93
CA PRO A 206 4.62 24.56 -1.65
C PRO A 206 4.86 24.61 -3.17
N PRO A 207 3.92 24.10 -3.99
CA PRO A 207 3.98 24.23 -5.44
C PRO A 207 3.95 25.70 -5.90
N ILE A 208 4.52 25.92 -7.07
CA ILE A 208 4.53 27.21 -7.78
C ILE A 208 3.71 27.08 -9.07
N ASP A 209 3.49 28.21 -9.76
CA ASP A 209 2.62 28.27 -10.95
C ASP A 209 3.10 27.40 -12.12
N ARG A 210 4.40 27.09 -12.19
CA ARG A 210 4.99 26.32 -13.30
C ARG A 210 5.82 25.16 -12.75
N LEU A 211 5.38 23.95 -13.04
CA LEU A 211 5.99 22.72 -12.54
C LEU A 211 6.45 21.84 -13.70
N TRP A 212 7.46 21.03 -13.43
CA TRP A 212 7.95 19.99 -14.31
C TRP A 212 7.86 18.65 -13.58
N SER A 213 7.14 17.69 -14.15
CA SER A 213 7.11 16.32 -13.64
C SER A 213 8.05 15.46 -14.47
N VAL A 214 9.07 14.90 -13.82
CA VAL A 214 10.02 13.96 -14.40
C VAL A 214 9.70 12.58 -13.90
N VAL A 215 9.34 11.67 -14.82
CA VAL A 215 8.98 10.29 -14.51
C VAL A 215 10.05 9.34 -15.01
N LYS A 216 10.40 8.34 -14.21
CA LYS A 216 11.25 7.22 -14.62
C LYS A 216 10.65 5.90 -14.16
N LEU A 217 10.52 4.93 -15.07
CA LEU A 217 10.09 3.58 -14.73
C LEU A 217 11.24 2.81 -14.06
N ARG A 218 10.97 2.13 -12.94
CA ARG A 218 11.89 1.20 -12.28
C ARG A 218 11.75 -0.22 -12.81
N THR A 219 10.51 -0.65 -13.00
CA THR A 219 10.17 -2.02 -13.39
C THR A 219 8.93 -2.01 -14.25
N VAL A 220 8.96 -2.83 -15.29
CA VAL A 220 7.89 -2.98 -16.25
C VAL A 220 7.51 -4.46 -16.33
N SER A 221 6.33 -4.78 -15.79
CA SER A 221 5.69 -6.09 -15.86
C SER A 221 4.16 -5.88 -15.87
N ASP A 222 3.35 -6.88 -15.49
CA ASP A 222 1.92 -6.67 -15.23
C ASP A 222 1.64 -5.64 -14.13
N ARG A 223 2.64 -5.41 -13.26
CA ARG A 223 2.72 -4.27 -12.36
C ARG A 223 3.88 -3.37 -12.78
N VAL A 224 3.60 -2.08 -12.93
CA VAL A 224 4.61 -1.07 -13.23
C VAL A 224 4.95 -0.31 -11.96
N ILE A 225 6.24 -0.03 -11.76
CA ILE A 225 6.73 0.82 -10.67
C ILE A 225 7.43 2.03 -11.28
N ALA A 226 7.05 3.23 -10.87
CA ALA A 226 7.60 4.48 -11.39
C ALA A 226 8.04 5.44 -10.28
N ASP A 227 9.09 6.21 -10.53
CA ASP A 227 9.49 7.35 -9.70
C ASP A 227 9.13 8.65 -10.38
N LEU A 228 8.73 9.63 -9.58
CA LEU A 228 8.43 10.97 -10.04
C LEU A 228 9.18 12.01 -9.23
N GLN A 229 9.69 13.01 -9.94
CA GLN A 229 10.27 14.21 -9.35
C GLN A 229 9.51 15.41 -9.90
N ILE A 230 8.88 16.18 -9.02
CA ILE A 230 8.18 17.40 -9.37
C ILE A 230 9.10 18.55 -9.01
N CYS A 231 9.52 19.35 -9.99
CA CYS A 231 10.49 20.40 -9.80
C CYS A 231 10.10 21.71 -10.50
N THR A 232 10.85 22.77 -10.19
CA THR A 232 10.82 24.04 -10.92
C THR A 232 11.53 23.91 -12.28
N GLU A 233 11.43 24.95 -13.10
CA GLU A 233 12.20 25.08 -14.35
C GLU A 233 13.72 25.07 -14.14
N THR A 234 14.20 25.47 -12.95
CA THR A 234 15.61 25.42 -12.56
C THR A 234 16.03 24.06 -11.97
N GLY A 235 15.10 23.08 -11.91
CA GLY A 235 15.36 21.74 -11.38
C GLY A 235 15.27 21.64 -9.85
N GLU A 236 14.83 22.67 -9.14
CA GLU A 236 14.63 22.59 -7.70
C GLU A 236 13.41 21.72 -7.37
N ARG A 237 13.60 20.68 -6.55
CA ARG A 237 12.52 19.74 -6.23
C ARG A 237 11.48 20.37 -5.30
N ILE A 238 10.22 20.32 -5.75
CA ILE A 238 9.00 20.68 -5.02
C ILE A 238 8.47 19.46 -4.25
N ALA A 239 8.39 18.32 -4.94
CA ALA A 239 7.94 17.06 -4.37
C ALA A 239 8.63 15.87 -5.04
N THR A 240 8.68 14.75 -4.34
CA THR A 240 9.19 13.47 -4.86
C THR A 240 8.17 12.39 -4.58
N LEU A 241 8.01 11.46 -5.51
CA LEU A 241 7.21 10.26 -5.34
C LEU A 241 8.08 9.06 -5.72
N ASP A 242 8.43 8.27 -4.71
CA ASP A 242 9.18 7.05 -4.84
C ASP A 242 8.22 5.87 -4.97
N GLY A 243 8.42 5.05 -5.99
CA GLY A 243 7.73 3.77 -6.13
C GLY A 243 6.21 3.88 -6.30
N LEU A 244 5.72 4.69 -7.25
CA LEU A 244 4.33 4.65 -7.69
C LEU A 244 3.98 3.26 -8.22
N HIS A 245 3.01 2.61 -7.60
CA HIS A 245 2.55 1.29 -7.99
C HIS A 245 1.35 1.41 -8.94
N LEU A 246 1.52 0.90 -10.15
CA LEU A 246 0.50 0.90 -11.19
C LEU A 246 0.09 -0.54 -11.51
N GLN A 247 -1.20 -0.80 -11.42
CA GLN A 247 -1.78 -2.09 -11.77
C GLN A 247 -2.34 -2.02 -13.19
N LYS A 248 -1.87 -2.90 -14.09
CA LYS A 248 -2.48 -3.08 -15.41
C LYS A 248 -3.89 -3.66 -15.24
N THR A 249 -4.87 -3.12 -15.96
CA THR A 249 -6.23 -3.68 -16.02
C THR A 249 -6.63 -4.02 -17.45
N ASN A 250 -7.48 -5.04 -17.58
CA ASN A 250 -8.04 -5.49 -18.85
C ASN A 250 -9.41 -4.82 -19.03
N GLN A 251 -9.59 -4.07 -20.12
CA GLN A 251 -10.75 -3.20 -20.43
C GLN A 251 -12.16 -3.87 -20.37
N GLN A 252 -12.25 -5.17 -20.10
CA GLN A 252 -13.52 -5.94 -20.05
C GLN A 252 -14.05 -6.20 -18.63
N SER A 253 -13.33 -5.79 -17.59
CA SER A 253 -13.70 -6.13 -16.20
C SER A 253 -14.32 -4.91 -15.51
N ASN A 254 -15.34 -5.13 -14.67
CA ASN A 254 -15.93 -4.08 -13.85
C ASN A 254 -14.84 -3.52 -12.92
N TRP A 255 -14.86 -2.23 -12.59
CA TRP A 255 -13.81 -1.64 -11.73
C TRP A 255 -13.71 -2.25 -10.34
N GLN A 256 -14.79 -2.91 -9.92
CA GLN A 256 -14.87 -3.71 -8.71
C GLN A 256 -13.93 -4.93 -8.74
N ASP A 257 -13.60 -5.44 -9.93
CA ASP A 257 -12.66 -6.55 -10.12
C ASP A 257 -11.19 -6.09 -10.08
N TRP A 258 -10.94 -4.78 -10.01
CA TRP A 258 -9.60 -4.19 -10.18
C TRP A 258 -8.79 -4.12 -8.88
N LEU A 259 -9.39 -4.46 -7.73
CA LEU A 259 -8.80 -4.20 -6.40
C LEU A 259 -8.98 -5.39 -5.45
N TYR A 260 -8.01 -5.53 -4.55
CA TYR A 260 -7.94 -6.65 -3.61
C TYR A 260 -9.00 -6.49 -2.52
N GLU A 261 -9.92 -7.43 -2.45
CA GLU A 261 -10.73 -7.66 -1.26
C GLU A 261 -10.01 -8.64 -0.32
N VAL A 262 -9.97 -8.33 0.97
CA VAL A 262 -9.53 -9.32 1.98
C VAL A 262 -10.68 -10.26 2.24
N GLU A 263 -10.71 -11.38 1.51
CA GLU A 263 -11.69 -12.45 1.72
C GLU A 263 -11.17 -13.44 2.78
N TRP A 264 -11.84 -13.48 3.93
CA TRP A 264 -11.52 -14.45 4.98
C TRP A 264 -12.22 -15.77 4.71
N ARG A 265 -11.47 -16.77 4.24
CA ARG A 265 -12.00 -18.13 4.02
C ARG A 265 -11.82 -19.01 5.26
N SER A 266 -12.89 -19.70 5.64
CA SER A 266 -12.83 -20.74 6.66
C SER A 266 -12.16 -21.96 6.06
N ILE A 267 -11.03 -22.38 6.62
CA ILE A 267 -10.40 -23.65 6.31
C ILE A 267 -10.70 -24.66 7.41
N ASP A 268 -10.96 -25.91 7.01
CA ASP A 268 -11.01 -27.02 7.96
C ASP A 268 -9.59 -27.36 8.39
N LEU A 269 -9.37 -27.47 9.70
CA LEU A 269 -8.06 -27.81 10.23
C LEU A 269 -7.65 -29.21 9.74
N PRO A 270 -6.40 -29.40 9.30
CA PRO A 270 -5.92 -30.73 9.00
C PRO A 270 -6.07 -31.63 10.23
N PRO A 271 -6.39 -32.93 10.06
CA PRO A 271 -6.50 -33.86 11.17
C PRO A 271 -5.19 -33.86 11.97
N GLN A 272 -5.31 -33.75 13.29
CA GLN A 272 -4.17 -33.68 14.22
C GLN A 272 -3.13 -34.76 13.89
N SER A 273 -1.96 -34.30 13.45
CA SER A 273 -0.73 -35.11 13.52
C SER A 273 -0.18 -35.01 14.94
N GLU A 274 0.58 -36.02 15.37
CA GLU A 274 1.01 -36.22 16.76
C GLU A 274 1.49 -34.94 17.48
N PRO A 275 1.20 -34.80 18.80
CA PRO A 275 1.41 -33.56 19.54
C PRO A 275 2.86 -33.10 19.44
N THR A 276 3.07 -32.12 18.57
CA THR A 276 4.33 -31.40 18.45
C THR A 276 4.30 -30.28 19.50
N PRO A 277 5.37 -30.04 20.27
CA PRO A 277 5.37 -28.96 21.25
C PRO A 277 5.13 -27.61 20.54
N LEU A 278 3.94 -27.03 20.75
CA LEU A 278 3.57 -25.74 20.17
C LEU A 278 3.94 -24.60 21.12
N LEU A 279 4.71 -23.63 20.61
CA LEU A 279 4.92 -22.34 21.23
C LEU A 279 3.96 -21.33 20.60
N ILE A 280 3.02 -20.80 21.37
CA ILE A 280 1.95 -19.92 20.89
C ILE A 280 2.26 -18.50 21.33
N PHE A 281 2.43 -17.56 20.38
CA PHE A 281 2.55 -16.13 20.70
C PHE A 281 1.20 -15.45 20.56
N GLY A 282 0.57 -15.07 21.68
CA GLY A 282 -0.80 -14.57 21.65
C GLY A 282 -1.26 -13.91 22.95
N ASP A 283 -2.53 -13.55 23.01
CA ASP A 283 -3.14 -12.93 24.19
C ASP A 283 -3.52 -13.97 25.26
N ARG A 284 -3.28 -13.64 26.53
CA ARG A 284 -3.67 -14.47 27.69
C ARG A 284 -5.14 -14.38 28.08
N GLN A 285 -5.96 -13.66 27.31
CA GLN A 285 -7.39 -13.46 27.62
C GLN A 285 -8.30 -13.66 26.40
N GLY A 286 -7.76 -14.15 25.28
CA GLY A 286 -8.49 -14.29 24.04
C GLY A 286 -8.17 -15.59 23.33
N PHE A 287 -7.95 -15.50 22.02
CA PHE A 287 -7.70 -16.65 21.16
C PHE A 287 -6.45 -17.43 21.57
N GLY A 288 -5.39 -16.74 21.99
CA GLY A 288 -4.14 -17.39 22.40
C GLY A 288 -4.35 -18.37 23.55
N GLN A 289 -5.13 -17.98 24.55
CA GLN A 289 -5.46 -18.82 25.70
C GLN A 289 -6.37 -19.99 25.33
N ALA A 290 -7.41 -19.76 24.52
CA ALA A 290 -8.31 -20.81 24.07
C ALA A 290 -7.58 -21.85 23.21
N PHE A 291 -6.67 -21.40 22.34
CA PHE A 291 -5.88 -22.27 21.48
C PHE A 291 -4.84 -23.09 22.27
N ALA A 292 -4.19 -22.49 23.26
CA ALA A 292 -3.28 -23.20 24.18
C ALA A 292 -4.01 -24.31 24.97
N GLN A 293 -5.23 -24.05 25.43
CA GLN A 293 -6.05 -25.07 26.11
C GLN A 293 -6.47 -26.21 25.17
N ALA A 294 -6.81 -25.89 23.92
CA ALA A 294 -7.26 -26.88 22.94
C ALA A 294 -6.12 -27.77 22.40
N THR A 295 -4.90 -27.22 22.32
CA THR A 295 -3.74 -27.90 21.74
C THR A 295 -2.76 -28.44 22.77
N GLY A 296 -2.87 -27.99 24.03
CA GLY A 296 -1.88 -28.25 25.07
C GLY A 296 -0.58 -27.44 24.90
N GLY A 297 -0.51 -26.51 23.95
CA GLY A 297 0.68 -25.69 23.67
C GLY A 297 0.99 -24.63 24.74
N MET A 298 2.24 -24.17 24.78
CA MET A 298 2.68 -23.13 25.73
C MET A 298 2.39 -21.73 25.17
N LEU A 299 1.57 -20.96 25.87
CA LEU A 299 1.28 -19.57 25.53
C LEU A 299 2.35 -18.61 26.07
N VAL A 300 3.01 -17.91 25.16
CA VAL A 300 3.92 -16.79 25.40
C VAL A 300 3.21 -15.50 25.01
N ASP A 301 3.37 -14.45 25.81
CA ASP A 301 2.81 -13.15 25.45
C ASP A 301 3.46 -12.64 24.15
N ALA A 302 2.61 -12.28 23.19
CA ALA A 302 3.10 -11.61 21.98
C ALA A 302 3.78 -10.29 22.37
N PRO A 303 4.96 -9.96 21.81
CA PRO A 303 5.68 -8.75 22.16
C PRO A 303 4.82 -7.52 21.85
N GLN A 304 4.45 -6.77 22.88
CA GLN A 304 3.91 -5.42 22.69
C GLN A 304 5.07 -4.50 22.32
N ARG A 305 4.87 -3.63 21.32
CA ARG A 305 5.91 -2.74 20.73
C ARG A 305 6.83 -2.03 21.76
N ASP A 306 6.36 -1.81 22.99
CA ASP A 306 7.05 -1.05 24.04
C ASP A 306 7.39 -1.85 25.32
N ARG A 307 7.31 -3.20 25.30
CA ARG A 307 7.76 -4.03 26.42
C ARG A 307 8.72 -5.12 25.91
N PRO A 308 9.92 -5.28 26.52
CA PRO A 308 10.70 -6.49 26.35
C PRO A 308 9.81 -7.69 26.67
N LEU A 309 9.99 -8.79 25.93
CA LEU A 309 9.46 -10.08 26.35
C LEU A 309 9.92 -10.31 27.80
N ASP A 310 9.01 -10.54 28.74
CA ASP A 310 9.39 -11.28 29.93
C ASP A 310 9.78 -12.66 29.39
N PRO A 311 11.08 -13.03 29.38
CA PRO A 311 11.41 -14.38 28.99
C PRO A 311 10.65 -15.30 29.96
N PRO A 312 10.03 -16.40 29.49
CA PRO A 312 9.81 -17.48 30.43
C PRO A 312 11.17 -17.72 31.08
N LEU A 313 11.21 -17.76 32.42
CA LEU A 313 12.39 -18.24 33.12
C LEU A 313 12.76 -19.53 32.38
N VAL A 314 13.96 -19.62 31.81
CA VAL A 314 14.33 -20.73 30.91
C VAL A 314 13.97 -22.11 31.51
N GLY A 315 13.93 -22.20 32.85
CA GLY A 315 13.39 -23.32 33.61
C GLY A 315 11.92 -23.69 33.36
N ASP A 316 10.99 -22.73 33.24
CA ASP A 316 9.56 -23.01 33.02
C ASP A 316 9.31 -23.70 31.65
N PHE A 317 10.11 -23.36 30.64
CA PHE A 317 10.02 -23.97 29.30
C PHE A 317 10.62 -25.38 29.28
N GLU A 318 11.78 -25.57 29.93
CA GLU A 318 12.42 -26.89 30.05
C GLU A 318 11.58 -27.85 30.92
N ASP A 319 10.97 -27.36 32.00
CA ASP A 319 10.06 -28.13 32.87
C ASP A 319 8.74 -28.49 32.16
N TRP A 320 8.23 -27.61 31.30
CA TRP A 320 7.05 -27.89 30.48
C TRP A 320 7.33 -28.98 29.43
N LEU A 321 8.49 -28.91 28.74
CA LEU A 321 8.92 -29.96 27.80
C LEU A 321 9.11 -31.33 28.48
N GLY A 322 9.46 -31.36 29.77
CA GLY A 322 9.63 -32.57 30.57
C GLY A 322 8.35 -33.11 31.24
N SER A 323 7.20 -32.43 31.10
CA SER A 323 5.97 -32.78 31.81
C SER A 323 5.24 -33.97 31.19
N PRO A 324 4.66 -34.89 31.99
CA PRO A 324 4.02 -36.13 31.51
C PRO A 324 2.73 -35.90 30.69
N SER A 325 2.23 -34.66 30.61
CA SER A 325 1.11 -34.25 29.75
C SER A 325 1.51 -34.09 28.28
N ILE A 326 2.80 -33.98 27.97
CA ILE A 326 3.33 -34.04 26.60
C ILE A 326 3.79 -35.49 26.40
N GLY A 327 3.14 -36.20 25.47
CA GLY A 327 3.26 -37.65 25.30
C GLY A 327 4.69 -38.18 25.49
N GLY A 328 4.84 -39.15 26.40
CA GLY A 328 6.12 -39.75 26.75
C GLY A 328 6.84 -40.31 25.53
N GLY A 329 7.95 -39.67 25.16
CA GLY A 329 8.76 -40.12 24.01
C GLY A 329 10.13 -39.44 23.85
N LEU A 330 10.49 -38.43 24.64
CA LEU A 330 11.80 -37.79 24.57
C LEU A 330 12.64 -38.15 25.79
N GLY A 331 13.03 -39.42 25.88
CA GLY A 331 14.01 -39.92 26.84
C GLY A 331 15.44 -39.48 26.49
N GLY A 332 15.71 -38.17 26.55
CA GLY A 332 17.02 -37.58 26.32
C GLY A 332 17.41 -36.61 27.44
N SER A 333 18.67 -36.65 27.88
CA SER A 333 19.22 -35.69 28.83
C SER A 333 19.04 -34.25 28.33
N PRO A 334 18.79 -33.25 29.22
CA PRO A 334 18.60 -31.83 28.87
C PRO A 334 19.69 -31.22 27.97
N SER A 335 20.87 -31.84 27.92
CA SER A 335 22.01 -31.43 27.09
C SER A 335 21.88 -31.74 25.59
N GLN A 336 20.86 -32.47 25.14
CA GLN A 336 20.68 -32.85 23.71
C GLN A 336 19.62 -32.02 22.95
N ILE A 337 18.90 -31.09 23.61
CA ILE A 337 17.85 -30.29 22.98
C ILE A 337 18.43 -29.17 22.08
N GLY A 338 19.72 -28.86 22.19
CA GLY A 338 20.38 -27.75 21.49
C GLY A 338 20.63 -27.91 19.98
N ALA A 339 20.19 -28.99 19.32
CA ALA A 339 20.55 -29.27 17.92
C ALA A 339 19.38 -29.40 16.93
N ASN A 340 18.13 -29.48 17.39
CA ASN A 340 16.98 -29.62 16.48
C ASN A 340 16.30 -28.28 16.25
N ARG A 341 16.40 -27.77 15.01
CA ARG A 341 15.56 -26.68 14.52
C ARG A 341 14.11 -27.15 14.51
N LEU A 342 13.31 -26.67 15.46
CA LEU A 342 11.86 -26.87 15.44
C LEU A 342 11.26 -26.07 14.27
N PRO A 343 10.35 -26.65 13.46
CA PRO A 343 9.57 -25.89 12.50
C PRO A 343 8.69 -24.89 13.27
N VAL A 344 8.73 -23.61 12.87
CA VAL A 344 7.89 -22.55 13.44
C VAL A 344 6.85 -22.18 12.39
N GLU A 345 5.58 -22.49 12.65
CA GLU A 345 4.44 -21.96 11.89
C GLU A 345 3.84 -20.76 12.63
N LEU A 346 3.66 -19.65 11.92
CA LEU A 346 3.12 -18.40 12.45
C LEU A 346 1.67 -18.23 11.99
N GLY A 347 0.72 -18.29 12.92
CA GLY A 347 -0.69 -17.97 12.70
C GLY A 347 -1.16 -16.82 13.58
N CYS A 348 -2.02 -15.94 13.06
CA CYS A 348 -2.59 -14.81 13.80
C CYS A 348 -4.12 -14.98 13.91
N GLY A 349 -4.67 -14.91 15.13
CA GLY A 349 -6.11 -14.99 15.39
C GLY A 349 -6.68 -13.68 15.90
N ASP A 350 -7.95 -13.41 15.61
CA ASP A 350 -8.68 -12.27 16.19
C ASP A 350 -9.50 -12.69 17.43
N ARG A 351 -10.12 -11.72 18.11
CA ARG A 351 -10.90 -11.90 19.36
C ARG A 351 -12.13 -12.82 19.20
N SER A 352 -12.43 -13.33 18.01
CA SER A 352 -13.61 -14.17 17.74
C SER A 352 -13.37 -15.68 17.82
N GLY A 353 -12.13 -16.13 18.08
CA GLY A 353 -11.89 -17.56 18.30
C GLY A 353 -11.51 -18.37 17.06
N ARG A 354 -11.33 -17.73 15.88
CA ARG A 354 -11.05 -18.43 14.61
C ARG A 354 -9.63 -18.16 14.10
N LEU A 355 -8.93 -19.22 13.70
CA LEU A 355 -7.70 -19.13 12.91
C LEU A 355 -8.03 -18.62 11.52
N ARG A 356 -7.21 -17.70 11.02
CA ARG A 356 -7.35 -17.15 9.68
C ARG A 356 -5.99 -17.17 8.99
N GLU A 357 -5.94 -17.77 7.81
CA GLU A 357 -4.75 -17.78 6.96
C GLU A 357 -4.79 -16.61 5.98
N PHE A 358 -3.63 -16.09 5.61
CA PHE A 358 -3.51 -15.01 4.65
C PHE A 358 -3.52 -15.59 3.23
N ALA A 359 -4.64 -15.44 2.51
CA ALA A 359 -4.70 -15.74 1.08
C ALA A 359 -4.92 -14.44 0.30
N ALA A 360 -4.06 -14.16 -0.67
CA ALA A 360 -4.26 -13.12 -1.66
C ALA A 360 -4.83 -13.78 -2.93
N SER A 361 -6.05 -13.43 -3.34
CA SER A 361 -6.62 -13.86 -4.62
C SER A 361 -6.80 -12.68 -5.56
N GLY A 362 -6.20 -12.75 -6.75
CA GLY A 362 -6.60 -11.97 -7.91
C GLY A 362 -7.50 -12.80 -8.83
N ALA A 363 -8.42 -12.15 -9.54
CA ALA A 363 -9.20 -12.80 -10.59
C ALA A 363 -8.29 -13.13 -11.79
N GLY A 364 -7.56 -14.24 -11.69
CA GLY A 364 -6.59 -14.66 -12.69
C GLY A 364 -5.61 -15.69 -12.16
N GLY A 365 -6.10 -16.90 -11.89
CA GLY A 365 -5.27 -18.07 -11.60
C GLY A 365 -5.02 -18.34 -10.12
N THR A 366 -5.47 -19.52 -9.68
CA THR A 366 -5.07 -20.13 -8.40
C THR A 366 -3.59 -20.53 -8.46
N PHE A 367 -2.72 -19.81 -7.76
CA PHE A 367 -1.41 -20.34 -7.39
C PHE A 367 -1.59 -21.22 -6.14
N GLY A 368 -1.77 -22.52 -6.38
CA GLY A 368 -1.60 -23.52 -5.34
C GLY A 368 -0.11 -23.65 -5.02
N LEU A 369 0.25 -23.46 -3.76
CA LEU A 369 1.52 -23.97 -3.24
C LEU A 369 1.35 -25.49 -3.12
N ASP A 370 1.86 -26.20 -4.13
CA ASP A 370 1.89 -27.65 -4.17
C ASP A 370 2.93 -28.14 -3.14
N ALA A 371 2.43 -28.57 -1.97
CA ALA A 371 3.24 -29.16 -0.92
C ALA A 371 3.46 -30.65 -1.22
N GLY A 372 4.53 -30.93 -1.97
CA GLY A 372 5.35 -32.13 -1.80
C GLY A 372 4.83 -33.44 -2.41
N ASP A 373 5.53 -33.90 -3.45
CA ASP A 373 5.88 -35.31 -3.54
C ASP A 373 7.36 -35.44 -3.94
N ARG A 374 8.22 -35.69 -2.95
CA ARG A 374 9.60 -36.15 -3.15
C ARG A 374 9.78 -37.42 -2.34
N ASP A 375 9.39 -38.51 -2.96
CA ASP A 375 9.71 -39.85 -2.53
C ASP A 375 11.24 -40.05 -2.62
N ALA A 376 11.90 -40.08 -1.46
CA ALA A 376 13.31 -40.44 -1.31
C ALA A 376 13.42 -41.94 -0.98
N GLY A 377 13.45 -42.78 -2.01
CA GLY A 377 13.79 -44.19 -1.88
C GLY A 377 15.31 -44.42 -1.99
N SER A 378 16.00 -44.50 -0.84
CA SER A 378 17.37 -44.97 -0.77
C SER A 378 17.44 -46.49 -0.98
N ARG A 379 18.39 -46.97 -1.80
CA ARG A 379 18.92 -48.33 -1.66
C ARG A 379 20.38 -48.40 -2.14
N VAL A 380 21.26 -48.65 -1.18
CA VAL A 380 22.63 -49.14 -1.34
C VAL A 380 22.56 -50.64 -1.64
N ASP A 381 23.25 -51.14 -2.68
CA ASP A 381 24.37 -52.11 -2.56
C ASP A 381 24.86 -52.66 -3.92
N ARG A 382 26.21 -52.74 -4.03
CA ARG A 382 27.07 -53.68 -4.77
C ARG A 382 27.09 -53.71 -6.31
N GLY A 383 28.30 -53.54 -6.84
CA GLY A 383 28.72 -53.89 -8.19
C GLY A 383 29.91 -53.06 -8.66
#